data_AF-A0A9Q3ELR9-F1
#
_entry.id   AF-A0A9Q3ELR9-F1
#
_cell.length_a   1.000
_cell.length_b   1.000
_cell.length_c   1.000
_cell.angle_alpha   90.00
_cell.angle_beta   90.00
_cell.angle_gamma   90.00
#
_symmetry.space_group_name_H-M   'P 1'
#
loop_
_entity.id
_entity.type
_entity.pdbx_description
1 polymer ?
#
loop_
_entity_poly.entity_id
_entity_poly.type
_entity_poly.pdbx_seq_one_letter_code
_entity_poly.pdbx_strand_id
1 'polypeptide(L)'
;MEFIVNCGATHHMFNPKSCFSTLEQTPPLEVCTGDSTSSLLSEGVGTVVLLCNNKIFTFKDCLFVPKLNCNLISLLGICKEKLIITQDNRHFKLESNHQTLIEGKIINNLMQVEFSIPKALSTQPTTNIWHQRLGHPGNQVIKSMGLPEVALSNL
;
A
#
# COMPACT_ATOMS: atom_id res chain seq x y z
N MET A 1 7.04 -8.48 -0.15
CA MET A 1 6.99 -7.40 0.86
C MET A 1 6.16 -7.93 2.00
N GLU A 2 6.70 -7.90 3.21
CA GLU A 2 6.04 -8.48 4.38
C GLU A 2 5.24 -7.40 5.12
N PHE A 3 4.01 -7.73 5.50
CA PHE A 3 3.13 -6.87 6.29
C PHE A 3 2.69 -7.63 7.53
N ILE A 4 3.11 -7.15 8.69
CA ILE A 4 2.84 -7.76 9.99
C ILE A 4 1.81 -6.91 10.72
N VAL A 5 0.72 -7.55 11.15
CA VAL A 5 -0.20 -6.93 12.10
C VAL A 5 0.40 -7.03 13.50
N ASN A 6 0.60 -5.90 14.15
CA ASN A 6 1.26 -5.83 15.45
C ASN A 6 0.41 -5.07 16.48
N CYS A 7 0.12 -5.70 17.62
CA CYS A 7 -0.58 -5.07 18.73
C CYS A 7 0.31 -4.11 19.54
N GLY A 8 1.64 -4.32 19.52
CA GLY A 8 2.59 -3.45 20.21
C GLY A 8 2.97 -2.20 19.42
N ALA A 9 2.51 -2.05 18.17
CA ALA A 9 2.79 -0.87 17.36
C ALA A 9 1.75 0.21 17.61
N THR A 10 2.21 1.43 17.93
CA THR A 10 1.34 2.60 18.11
C THR A 10 0.94 3.26 16.80
N HIS A 11 1.74 3.10 15.75
CA HIS A 11 1.52 3.67 14.42
C HIS A 11 1.68 2.61 13.34
N HIS A 12 1.07 2.85 12.17
CA HIS A 12 1.43 2.11 10.97
C HIS A 12 2.79 2.59 10.47
N MET A 13 3.70 1.66 10.15
CA MET A 13 5.06 1.98 9.74
C MET A 13 5.41 1.20 8.48
N PHE A 14 5.92 1.89 7.47
CA PHE A 14 6.23 1.29 6.19
C PHE A 14 7.63 1.69 5.72
N ASN A 15 8.33 0.75 5.12
CA ASN A 15 9.70 0.93 4.64
C ASN A 15 9.83 1.43 3.19
N PRO A 16 8.94 1.11 2.22
CA PRO A 16 9.15 1.49 0.83
C PRO A 16 8.29 2.71 0.50
N LYS A 17 8.91 3.75 -0.07
CA LYS A 17 8.20 4.95 -0.51
C LYS A 17 7.07 4.64 -1.50
N SER A 18 7.17 3.57 -2.27
CA SER A 18 6.14 3.14 -3.23
C SER A 18 4.80 2.74 -2.58
N CYS A 19 4.78 2.43 -1.28
CA CYS A 19 3.52 2.17 -0.56
C CYS A 19 2.70 3.44 -0.31
N PHE A 20 3.35 4.60 -0.32
CA PHE A 20 2.73 5.87 0.05
C PHE A 20 2.08 6.52 -1.18
N SER A 21 0.77 6.78 -1.09
CA SER A 21 0.07 7.62 -2.06
C SER A 21 0.38 9.10 -1.84
N THR A 22 0.66 9.47 -0.59
CA THR A 22 1.17 10.78 -0.18
C THR A 22 2.29 10.58 0.82
N LEU A 23 3.35 11.37 0.74
CA LEU A 23 4.46 11.33 1.69
C LEU A 23 5.02 12.73 1.86
N GLU A 24 4.89 13.27 3.07
CA GLU A 24 5.55 14.50 3.49
C GLU A 24 6.81 14.13 4.27
N GLN A 25 7.95 14.71 3.88
CA GLN A 25 9.17 14.53 4.64
C GLN A 25 9.11 15.34 5.93
N THR A 26 9.48 14.71 7.03
CA THR A 26 9.54 15.36 8.34
C THR A 26 10.96 15.29 8.88
N PRO A 27 11.36 16.16 9.82
CA PRO A 27 12.58 15.95 10.58
C PRO A 27 12.63 14.51 11.13
N PRO A 28 13.81 13.86 11.13
CA PRO A 28 13.94 12.50 11.64
C PRO A 28 13.41 12.38 13.06
N LEU A 29 12.46 11.46 13.27
CA LEU A 29 11.90 11.15 14.58
C LEU A 29 12.31 9.75 14.99
N GLU A 30 12.81 9.61 16.21
CA GLU A 30 13.17 8.30 16.75
C GLU A 30 11.93 7.43 16.98
N VAL A 31 11.99 6.21 16.47
CA VAL A 31 10.98 5.18 16.67
C VAL A 31 11.50 4.22 17.73
N CYS A 32 10.89 4.28 18.92
CA CYS A 32 11.18 3.32 19.98
C CYS A 32 10.74 1.92 19.55
N THR A 33 11.66 0.96 19.60
CA THR A 33 11.37 -0.45 19.37
C THR A 33 11.70 -1.28 20.61
N GLY A 34 11.40 -2.59 20.55
CA GLY A 34 11.83 -3.52 21.59
C GLY A 34 13.34 -3.77 21.62
N ASP A 35 14.07 -3.33 20.59
CA ASP A 35 15.52 -3.34 20.56
C ASP A 35 16.05 -1.97 20.98
N SER A 36 16.74 -1.92 22.12
CA SER A 36 17.33 -0.70 22.67
C SER A 36 18.67 -0.33 22.02
N THR A 37 19.19 -1.17 21.12
CA THR A 37 20.51 -0.99 20.50
C THR A 37 20.44 -0.40 19.11
N SER A 38 19.33 -0.58 18.40
CA SER A 38 19.10 -0.02 17.06
C SER A 38 18.13 1.15 17.10
N SER A 39 18.59 2.35 16.75
CA SER A 39 17.70 3.49 16.52
C SER A 39 17.09 3.42 15.12
N LEU A 40 15.78 3.21 15.05
CA LEU A 40 15.01 3.41 13.82
C LEU A 40 14.54 4.86 13.77
N LEU A 41 14.60 5.45 12.58
CA LEU A 41 14.17 6.83 12.35
C LEU A 41 13.00 6.84 11.36
N SER A 42 11.94 7.55 11.74
CA SER A 42 10.89 7.97 10.81
C SER A 42 11.36 9.22 10.08
N GLU A 43 11.31 9.20 8.75
CA GLU A 43 11.76 10.29 7.87
C GLU A 43 10.59 11.01 7.17
N GLY A 44 9.36 10.63 7.49
CA GLY A 44 8.17 11.26 6.93
C GLY A 44 6.87 10.66 7.44
N VAL A 45 5.79 11.36 7.12
CA VAL A 45 4.42 10.93 7.44
C VAL A 45 3.58 10.99 6.17
N GLY A 46 2.67 10.03 6.00
CA GLY A 46 1.87 9.98 4.78
C GLY A 46 0.67 9.05 4.85
N THR A 47 0.04 8.89 3.70
CA THR A 47 -1.07 7.96 3.50
C THR A 47 -0.59 6.77 2.68
N VAL A 48 -0.91 5.56 3.14
CA VAL A 48 -0.61 4.30 2.45
C VAL A 48 -1.92 3.67 1.98
N VAL A 49 -1.97 3.28 0.71
CA VAL A 49 -3.14 2.61 0.11
C VAL A 49 -2.72 1.21 -0.33
N LEU A 50 -3.39 0.20 0.20
CA LEU A 50 -3.11 -1.21 -0.07
C LEU A 50 -4.39 -1.94 -0.50
N LEU A 51 -4.23 -3.02 -1.25
CA LEU A 51 -5.28 -3.91 -1.67
C LEU A 51 -5.08 -5.28 -1.00
N CYS A 52 -6.13 -5.79 -0.36
CA CYS A 52 -6.18 -7.15 0.17
C CYS A 52 -7.57 -7.72 -0.10
N ASN A 53 -7.65 -8.93 -0.67
CA ASN A 53 -8.91 -9.61 -1.01
C ASN A 53 -9.91 -8.70 -1.76
N ASN A 54 -9.42 -7.96 -2.77
CA ASN A 54 -10.17 -6.98 -3.56
C ASN A 54 -10.77 -5.80 -2.78
N LYS A 55 -10.39 -5.61 -1.52
CA LYS A 55 -10.76 -4.45 -0.70
C LYS A 55 -9.58 -3.49 -0.61
N ILE A 56 -9.89 -2.20 -0.77
CA ILE A 56 -8.92 -1.12 -0.62
C ILE A 56 -8.85 -0.72 0.85
N PHE A 57 -7.64 -0.66 1.39
CA PHE A 57 -7.34 -0.18 2.73
C PHE A 57 -6.53 1.11 2.62
N THR A 58 -7.02 2.15 3.29
CA THR A 58 -6.35 3.45 3.36
C THR A 58 -5.89 3.69 4.79
N PHE A 59 -4.58 3.63 5.01
CA PHE A 59 -3.95 3.90 6.28
C PHE A 59 -3.46 5.35 6.27
N LYS A 60 -3.95 6.16 7.21
CA LYS A 60 -3.52 7.55 7.40
C LYS A 60 -2.42 7.62 8.44
N ASP A 61 -1.73 8.76 8.48
CA ASP A 61 -0.71 9.08 9.50
C ASP A 61 0.35 7.98 9.64
N CYS A 62 0.74 7.39 8.51
CA CYS A 62 1.71 6.31 8.44
C CYS A 62 3.12 6.87 8.50
N LEU A 63 3.97 6.27 9.34
CA LEU A 63 5.37 6.63 9.43
C LEU A 63 6.18 5.97 8.32
N PHE A 64 7.00 6.75 7.62
CA PHE A 64 7.97 6.25 6.67
C PHE A 64 9.29 5.95 7.39
N VAL A 65 9.62 4.67 7.52
CA VAL A 65 10.79 4.18 8.28
C VAL A 65 11.64 3.32 7.34
N PRO A 66 12.62 3.90 6.60
CA PRO A 66 13.32 3.19 5.52
C PRO A 66 14.09 1.94 6.00
N LYS A 67 14.61 1.98 7.22
CA LYS A 67 15.42 0.89 7.82
C LYS A 67 14.59 -0.20 8.51
N LEU A 68 13.26 -0.14 8.40
CA LEU A 68 12.37 -1.13 9.01
C LEU A 68 12.42 -2.45 8.22
N ASN A 69 12.59 -3.57 8.94
CA ASN A 69 12.77 -4.89 8.32
C ASN A 69 11.49 -5.45 7.68
N CYS A 70 10.31 -5.06 8.18
CA CYS A 70 9.00 -5.44 7.65
C CYS A 70 8.01 -4.29 7.85
N ASN A 71 6.94 -4.23 7.06
CA ASN A 71 5.92 -3.21 7.29
C ASN A 71 5.05 -3.61 8.49
N LEU A 72 4.80 -2.65 9.38
CA LEU A 72 4.02 -2.86 10.59
C LEU A 72 2.67 -2.17 10.45
N ILE A 73 1.60 -2.93 10.65
CA ILE A 73 0.25 -2.41 10.70
C ILE A 73 -0.18 -2.44 12.16
N SER A 74 -0.34 -1.26 12.76
CA SER A 74 -0.84 -1.13 14.13
C SER A 74 -2.25 -1.73 14.22
N LEU A 75 -2.39 -2.80 15.00
CA LEU A 75 -3.67 -3.49 15.18
C LEU A 75 -4.77 -2.54 15.70
N LEU A 76 -4.42 -1.70 16.68
CA LEU A 76 -5.32 -0.71 17.28
C LEU A 76 -5.52 0.51 16.38
N GLY A 77 -4.62 0.76 15.43
CA GLY A 77 -4.79 1.77 14.38
C GLY A 77 -5.85 1.40 13.34
N ILE A 78 -6.06 0.10 13.08
CA ILE A 78 -7.04 -0.40 12.09
C ILE A 78 -8.48 -0.27 12.61
N CYS A 79 -8.70 -0.52 13.90
CA CYS A 79 -10.04 -0.59 14.48
C CYS A 79 -10.09 0.15 15.82
N LYS A 80 -10.95 1.17 15.92
CA LYS A 80 -11.09 2.03 17.10
C LYS A 80 -12.17 1.59 18.10
N GLU A 81 -13.01 0.63 17.71
CA GLU A 81 -14.13 0.16 18.51
C GLU A 81 -13.88 -1.28 18.98
N LYS A 82 -14.69 -2.23 18.53
CA LYS A 82 -14.59 -3.63 18.86
C LYS A 82 -13.77 -4.36 17.80
N LEU A 83 -12.71 -5.02 18.24
CA LEU A 83 -11.89 -5.90 17.44
C LEU A 83 -11.87 -7.29 18.06
N ILE A 84 -12.19 -8.30 17.25
CA ILE A 84 -12.09 -9.72 17.61
C ILE A 84 -11.00 -10.33 16.75
N ILE A 85 -10.09 -11.05 17.39
CA ILE A 85 -9.07 -11.85 16.71
C ILE A 85 -9.43 -13.31 16.91
N THR A 86 -9.59 -14.05 15.82
CA THR A 86 -9.77 -15.50 15.86
C THR A 86 -8.61 -16.15 15.14
N GLN A 87 -8.09 -17.23 15.72
CA GLN A 87 -7.00 -18.00 15.15
C GLN A 87 -7.44 -19.45 15.02
N ASP A 88 -7.27 -20.02 13.82
CA ASP A 88 -7.48 -21.45 13.57
C ASP A 88 -6.43 -21.95 12.57
N ASN A 89 -5.84 -23.13 12.82
CA ASN A 89 -4.90 -23.79 11.90
C ASN A 89 -3.86 -22.86 11.23
N ARG A 90 -3.14 -22.05 12.02
CA ARG A 90 -2.16 -21.04 11.54
C ARG A 90 -2.73 -19.98 10.59
N HIS A 91 -4.04 -19.79 10.58
CA HIS A 91 -4.71 -18.66 9.96
C HIS A 91 -5.27 -17.78 11.07
N PHE A 92 -5.38 -16.48 10.80
CA PHE A 92 -6.04 -15.55 11.69
C PHE A 92 -7.05 -14.70 10.93
N LYS A 93 -8.03 -14.22 11.68
CA LYS A 93 -9.10 -13.37 11.21
C LYS A 93 -9.28 -12.20 12.17
N LEU A 94 -9.32 -10.99 11.61
CA LEU A 94 -9.65 -9.76 12.32
C LEU A 94 -11.08 -9.37 11.96
N GLU A 95 -11.92 -9.26 12.97
CA GLU A 95 -13.34 -8.92 12.80
C GLU A 95 -13.69 -7.69 13.61
N SER A 96 -14.49 -6.82 13.01
CA SER A 96 -15.10 -5.67 13.68
C SER A 96 -16.54 -5.55 13.23
N ASN A 97 -17.45 -5.26 14.16
CA ASN A 97 -18.87 -5.09 13.89
C ASN A 97 -19.49 -6.24 13.05
N HIS A 98 -19.12 -7.49 13.41
CA HIS A 98 -19.53 -8.73 12.72
C HIS A 98 -19.09 -8.86 11.26
N GLN A 99 -18.16 -7.99 10.82
CA GLN A 99 -17.57 -8.04 9.48
C GLN A 99 -16.10 -8.37 9.57
N THR A 100 -15.65 -9.19 8.62
CA THR A 100 -14.24 -9.51 8.44
C THR A 100 -13.51 -8.34 7.82
N LEU A 101 -12.56 -7.79 8.58
CA LEU A 101 -11.67 -6.73 8.14
C LEU A 101 -10.51 -7.33 7.34
N ILE A 102 -9.72 -8.19 7.97
CA ILE A 102 -8.47 -8.73 7.41
C ILE A 102 -8.36 -10.20 7.77
N GLU A 103 -7.85 -10.98 6.83
CA GLU A 103 -7.48 -12.38 7.02
C GLU A 103 -6.01 -12.56 6.63
N GLY A 104 -5.35 -13.51 7.28
CA GLY A 104 -3.94 -13.77 7.01
C GLY A 104 -3.45 -15.08 7.60
N LYS A 105 -2.15 -15.28 7.50
CA LYS A 105 -1.46 -16.48 7.97
C LYS A 105 -0.54 -16.14 9.13
N ILE A 106 -0.37 -17.09 10.04
CA ILE A 106 0.59 -17.01 11.13
C ILE A 106 1.83 -17.78 10.70
N ILE A 107 2.92 -17.04 10.45
CA ILE A 107 4.21 -17.57 10.02
C ILE A 107 5.25 -17.07 11.01
N ASN A 108 6.06 -17.97 11.57
CA ASN A 108 7.03 -17.65 12.63
C ASN A 108 6.41 -16.91 13.83
N ASN A 109 5.18 -17.28 14.20
CA ASN A 109 4.38 -16.63 15.25
C ASN A 109 4.02 -15.15 14.98
N LEU A 110 4.14 -14.70 13.72
CA LEU A 110 3.75 -13.36 13.29
C LEU A 110 2.50 -13.41 12.41
N MET A 111 1.56 -12.50 12.65
CA MET A 111 0.33 -12.34 11.86
C MET A 111 0.65 -11.63 10.55
N GLN A 112 0.86 -12.41 9.48
CA GLN A 112 1.21 -11.91 8.15
C GLN A 112 -0.02 -11.73 7.27
N VAL A 113 -0.08 -10.60 6.55
CA VAL A 113 -1.15 -10.30 5.59
C VAL A 113 -0.56 -10.09 4.21
N GLU A 114 -1.19 -10.69 3.21
CA GLU A 114 -0.84 -10.47 1.82
C GLU A 114 -1.53 -9.19 1.32
N PHE A 115 -0.79 -8.08 1.35
CA PHE A 115 -1.18 -6.82 0.71
C PHE A 115 -0.45 -6.63 -0.61
N SER A 116 -1.14 -5.98 -1.55
CA SER A 116 -0.56 -5.48 -2.79
C SER A 116 -0.77 -3.98 -2.91
N ILE A 117 0.14 -3.28 -3.57
CA ILE A 117 -0.06 -1.86 -3.89
C ILE A 117 -1.03 -1.81 -5.08
N PRO A 118 -2.13 -1.03 -5.01
CA PRO A 118 -3.04 -0.87 -6.14
C PRO A 118 -2.27 -0.34 -7.35
N LYS A 119 -2.21 -1.13 -8.42
CA LYS A 119 -1.64 -0.70 -9.69
C LYS A 119 -2.75 -0.14 -10.55
N ALA A 120 -2.70 1.15 -10.85
CA ALA A 120 -3.47 1.68 -11.95
C ALA A 120 -2.86 1.17 -13.26
N LEU A 121 -3.62 0.39 -14.03
CA LEU A 121 -3.29 0.09 -15.42
C LEU A 121 -3.46 1.39 -16.22
N SER A 122 -2.35 2.12 -16.40
CA SER A 122 -2.32 3.19 -17.40
C SER A 122 -2.32 2.54 -18.78
N THR A 123 -3.50 2.39 -19.36
CA THR A 123 -3.60 2.07 -20.78
C THR A 123 -3.36 3.37 -21.53
N GLN A 124 -2.12 3.52 -22.02
CA GLN A 124 -1.81 4.57 -22.96
C GLN A 124 -2.61 4.28 -24.25
N PRO A 125 -3.47 5.19 -24.70
CA PRO A 125 -4.23 5.01 -25.93
C PRO A 125 -3.29 4.88 -27.14
N THR A 126 -3.62 3.98 -28.08
CA THR A 126 -2.93 3.90 -29.37
C THR A 126 -3.43 4.99 -30.31
N THR A 127 -2.71 5.23 -31.40
CA THR A 127 -3.13 6.14 -32.48
C THR A 127 -4.55 5.84 -32.96
N ASN A 128 -4.96 4.57 -32.97
CA ASN A 128 -6.31 4.17 -33.35
C ASN A 128 -7.37 4.58 -32.32
N ILE A 129 -7.04 4.52 -31.02
CA ILE A 129 -7.92 5.01 -29.96
C ILE A 129 -8.05 6.54 -30.06
N TRP A 130 -6.97 7.27 -30.35
CA TRP A 130 -7.02 8.70 -30.59
C TRP A 130 -7.83 9.05 -31.84
N HIS A 131 -7.65 8.29 -32.92
CA HIS A 131 -8.43 8.42 -34.15
C HIS A 131 -9.93 8.28 -33.88
N GLN A 132 -10.35 7.28 -33.11
CA GLN A 132 -11.77 7.12 -32.75
C GLN A 132 -12.28 8.25 -31.85
N ARG A 133 -11.52 8.61 -30.80
CA ARG A 133 -11.95 9.62 -29.81
C ARG A 133 -12.03 11.05 -30.37
N LEU A 134 -11.16 11.38 -31.32
CA LEU A 134 -11.08 12.72 -31.90
C LEU A 134 -11.92 12.88 -33.18
N GLY A 135 -12.73 11.88 -33.54
CA GLY A 135 -13.65 11.95 -34.68
C GLY A 135 -13.00 11.63 -36.02
N HIS A 136 -12.22 10.55 -36.08
CA HIS A 136 -11.52 10.06 -37.26
C HIS A 136 -10.54 11.03 -37.95
N PRO A 137 -9.75 11.86 -37.23
CA PRO A 137 -8.75 12.69 -37.86
C PRO A 137 -7.67 11.84 -38.54
N GLY A 138 -7.12 12.34 -39.63
CA GLY A 138 -6.04 11.66 -40.35
C GLY A 138 -4.81 11.46 -39.45
N ASN A 139 -4.07 10.37 -39.68
CA ASN A 139 -2.90 10.00 -38.87
C ASN A 139 -1.82 11.10 -38.80
N GLN A 140 -1.69 11.93 -39.83
CA GLN A 140 -0.77 13.08 -39.83
C GLN A 140 -1.18 14.14 -38.81
N VAL A 141 -2.49 14.39 -38.67
CA VAL A 141 -3.04 15.36 -37.71
C VAL A 141 -2.82 14.85 -36.29
N ILE A 142 -3.09 13.57 -36.03
CA ILE A 142 -2.87 12.95 -34.71
C ILE A 142 -1.39 13.05 -34.30
N LYS A 143 -0.46 12.77 -35.21
CA LYS A 143 0.98 12.91 -34.95
C LYS A 143 1.40 14.36 -34.67
N SER A 144 0.75 15.34 -35.29
CA SER A 144 1.05 16.75 -35.07
C SER A 144 0.58 17.28 -33.70
N MET A 145 -0.36 16.59 -33.06
CA MET A 145 -0.94 16.98 -31.76
C MET A 145 -0.08 16.61 -30.55
N GLY A 146 0.98 15.80 -30.72
CA GLY A 146 1.87 15.42 -29.62
C GLY A 146 1.18 14.61 -28.52
N LEU A 147 0.18 13.79 -28.88
CA LEU A 147 -0.59 12.99 -27.92
C LEU A 147 0.27 11.87 -27.33
N PRO A 148 0.07 11.50 -26.06
CA PRO A 148 0.78 10.39 -25.45
C PRO A 148 0.32 9.07 -26.10
N GLU A 149 1.28 8.25 -26.56
CA GLU A 149 1.06 6.95 -27.21
C GLU A 149 1.99 5.88 -26.62
N VAL A 150 1.57 4.61 -26.63
CA VAL A 150 2.47 3.48 -26.38
C VAL A 150 3.40 3.35 -27.59
N ALA A 151 4.71 3.49 -27.41
CA ALA A 151 5.65 2.93 -28.37
C ALA A 151 5.46 1.41 -28.34
N LEU A 152 4.90 0.84 -29.42
CA LEU A 152 4.91 -0.61 -29.62
C LEU A 152 6.38 -1.03 -29.76
N SER A 153 7.06 -1.27 -28.64
CA SER A 153 8.31 -2.03 -28.65
C SER A 153 7.92 -3.45 -29.02
N ASN A 154 8.35 -3.86 -30.21
CA ASN A 154 8.08 -5.14 -30.85
C ASN A 154 8.12 -6.31 -29.85
N LEU A 155 7.04 -7.09 -29.88
CA LEU A 155 7.05 -8.51 -29.49
C LEU A 155 8.10 -9.27 -30.30
#